data_AF-A0A929IH40-F1
#
_entry.id   AF-A0A929IH40-F1
#
_cell.length_a   1.000
_cell.length_b   1.000
_cell.length_c   1.000
_cell.angle_alpha   90.00
_cell.angle_beta   90.00
_cell.angle_gamma   90.00
#
_symmetry.space_group_name_H-M   'P 1'
#
loop_
_entity.id
_entity.type
_entity.pdbx_description
1 polymer ?
#
loop_
_entity_poly.entity_id
_entity_poly.type
_entity_poly.pdbx_seq_one_letter_code
_entity_poly.pdbx_strand_id
1 'polypeptide(L)'
;MPATAQVAAEYLVRGWAVVPIAAGGKHPLVRWQTFQERLPTGKELEDWFTRWPDAGVGIVTGAVSNLVVLDVDPRHGGGNSLRALERDCLLYTSDAADE
;
A
#
# COMPACT_ATOMS: atom_id res chain seq x y z
N MET A 1 5.66 -8.07 -21.35
CA MET A 1 5.59 -7.83 -19.90
C MET A 1 4.29 -8.43 -19.38
N PRO A 2 4.30 -9.18 -18.27
CA PRO A 2 3.07 -9.67 -17.62
C PRO A 2 2.15 -8.50 -17.23
N ALA A 3 0.83 -8.73 -17.17
CA ALA A 3 -0.14 -7.68 -16.80
C ALA A 3 0.16 -7.07 -15.41
N THR A 4 0.64 -7.88 -14.46
CA THR A 4 1.07 -7.43 -13.12
C THR A 4 2.24 -6.46 -13.17
N ALA A 5 3.19 -6.64 -14.09
CA ALA A 5 4.32 -5.73 -14.26
C ALA A 5 3.88 -4.35 -14.78
N GLN A 6 2.88 -4.32 -15.66
CA GLN A 6 2.33 -3.08 -16.19
C GLN A 6 1.59 -2.30 -15.09
N VAL A 7 0.78 -2.97 -14.28
CA VAL A 7 0.12 -2.36 -13.10
C VAL A 7 1.15 -1.84 -12.09
N ALA A 8 2.22 -2.59 -11.83
CA ALA A 8 3.31 -2.14 -10.97
C ALA A 8 3.97 -0.84 -11.49
N ALA A 9 4.22 -0.75 -12.80
CA ALA A 9 4.76 0.46 -13.41
C ALA A 9 3.80 1.64 -13.31
N GLU A 10 2.50 1.43 -13.52
CA GLU A 10 1.48 2.47 -13.36
C GLU A 10 1.40 3.00 -11.91
N TYR A 11 1.52 2.12 -10.92
CA TYR A 11 1.58 2.52 -9.51
C TYR A 11 2.85 3.31 -9.19
N LEU A 12 3.99 2.91 -9.76
CA LEU A 12 5.22 3.67 -9.62
C LEU A 12 5.08 5.09 -10.21
N VAL A 13 4.43 5.23 -11.37
CA VAL A 13 4.14 6.55 -11.99
C VAL A 13 3.25 7.41 -11.08
N ARG A 14 2.37 6.81 -10.28
CA ARG A 14 1.55 7.51 -9.27
C ARG A 14 2.34 7.92 -8.02
N GLY A 15 3.63 7.58 -7.95
CA GLY A 15 4.48 7.85 -6.79
C GLY A 15 4.32 6.83 -5.67
N TRP A 16 3.88 5.60 -5.96
CA TRP A 16 3.76 4.55 -4.95
C TRP A 16 4.96 3.62 -4.98
N ALA A 17 5.50 3.32 -3.81
CA ALA A 17 6.59 2.36 -3.64
C ALA A 17 6.08 0.92 -3.82
N VAL A 18 6.41 0.32 -4.96
CA VAL A 18 5.96 -1.03 -5.32
C VAL A 18 6.99 -2.09 -4.99
N VAL A 19 6.56 -3.27 -4.53
CA VAL A 19 7.40 -4.46 -4.32
C VAL A 19 6.73 -5.73 -4.85
N PRO A 20 7.50 -6.71 -5.36
CA PRO A 20 6.96 -7.98 -5.83
C PRO A 20 6.59 -8.88 -4.64
N ILE A 21 5.41 -9.50 -4.70
CA ILE A 21 4.89 -10.42 -3.68
C ILE A 21 4.88 -11.85 -4.24
N ALA A 22 5.29 -12.82 -3.42
CA ALA A 22 5.28 -14.23 -3.78
C ALA A 22 3.88 -14.69 -4.22
N ALA A 23 3.80 -15.39 -5.36
CA ALA A 23 2.55 -15.93 -5.89
C ALA A 23 1.83 -16.80 -4.84
N GLY A 24 0.53 -16.60 -4.67
CA GLY A 24 -0.29 -17.34 -3.70
C GLY A 24 -0.01 -17.03 -2.23
N GLY A 25 0.85 -16.06 -1.93
CA GLY A 25 1.23 -15.68 -0.57
C GLY A 25 1.10 -14.18 -0.28
N LYS A 26 1.52 -13.78 0.92
CA LYS A 26 1.58 -12.38 1.37
C LYS A 26 3.00 -11.94 1.74
N HIS A 27 4.00 -12.52 1.09
CA HIS A 27 5.41 -12.35 1.45
C HIS A 27 6.15 -11.61 0.33
N PRO A 28 6.81 -10.47 0.62
CA PRO A 28 7.65 -9.79 -0.37
C PRO A 28 8.84 -10.67 -0.80
N LEU A 29 9.17 -10.62 -2.09
CA LEU A 29 10.31 -11.35 -2.68
C LEU A 29 11.64 -10.59 -2.54
N VAL A 30 11.58 -9.36 -2.02
CA VAL A 30 12.71 -8.46 -1.79
C VAL A 30 12.67 -7.92 -0.35
N ARG A 31 13.79 -7.34 0.11
CA ARG A 31 13.84 -6.60 1.39
C ARG A 31 13.02 -5.32 1.27
N TRP A 32 11.72 -5.42 1.52
CA TRP A 32 10.76 -4.34 1.27
C TRP A 32 11.00 -3.11 2.15
N GLN A 33 11.62 -3.27 3.32
CA GLN A 33 11.83 -2.19 4.29
C GLN A 33 12.66 -1.04 3.70
N THR A 34 13.58 -1.33 2.77
CA THR A 34 14.37 -0.31 2.05
C THR A 34 13.47 0.67 1.27
N PHE A 35 12.29 0.22 0.84
CA PHE A 35 11.35 1.02 0.07
C PHE A 35 10.36 1.79 0.95
N GLN A 36 10.56 1.83 2.28
CA GLN A 36 9.90 2.80 3.16
C GLN A 36 10.50 4.20 3.05
N GLU A 37 11.69 4.32 2.47
CA GLU A 37 12.44 5.58 2.39
C GLU A 37 12.62 6.08 0.95
N ARG A 38 12.37 5.23 -0.05
CA ARG A 38 12.48 5.58 -1.47
C ARG A 38 11.55 4.75 -2.35
N LEU A 39 11.27 5.27 -3.54
CA LEU A 39 10.62 4.50 -4.60
C LEU A 39 11.59 3.48 -5.21
N PRO A 40 11.10 2.33 -5.70
CA PRO A 40 11.87 1.48 -6.57
C PRO A 40 12.12 2.16 -7.92
N THR A 41 13.22 1.82 -8.57
CA THR A 41 13.51 2.28 -9.93
C THR A 41 12.73 1.46 -10.96
N GLY A 42 12.52 2.02 -12.16
CA GLY A 42 11.92 1.28 -13.26
C GLY A 42 12.70 0.00 -13.62
N LYS A 43 14.03 0.04 -13.49
CA LYS A 43 14.89 -1.12 -13.70
C LYS A 43 14.70 -2.19 -12.62
N GLU A 44 14.58 -1.80 -11.35
CA GLU A 44 14.26 -2.75 -10.29
C GLU A 44 12.93 -3.45 -10.56
N LEU A 45 11.89 -2.72 -10.99
CA LEU A 45 10.60 -3.30 -11.38
C LEU A 45 10.76 -4.28 -12.55
N GLU A 46 11.44 -3.88 -13.63
CA GLU A 46 11.65 -4.73 -14.79
C GLU A 46 12.39 -6.02 -14.42
N ASP A 47 13.45 -5.91 -13.62
CA ASP A 47 14.25 -7.06 -13.17
C ASP A 47 13.41 -8.00 -12.28
N TRP A 48 12.57 -7.46 -11.39
CA TRP A 48 11.72 -8.27 -10.52
C TRP A 48 10.64 -9.04 -11.29
N PHE A 49 9.91 -8.38 -12.18
CA PHE A 49 8.80 -9.03 -12.91
C PHE A 49 9.28 -9.85 -14.12
N THR A 50 10.52 -9.65 -14.58
CA THR A 50 11.21 -10.61 -15.44
C THR A 50 11.61 -11.87 -14.67
N ARG A 51 12.16 -11.71 -13.46
CA ARG A 51 12.61 -12.84 -12.62
C ARG A 51 11.44 -13.66 -12.04
N TRP A 52 10.35 -13.00 -11.67
CA TRP A 52 9.17 -13.61 -11.07
C TRP A 52 7.91 -13.18 -11.83
N PRO A 53 7.63 -13.78 -13.00
CA PRO A 53 6.53 -13.36 -13.86
C PRO A 53 5.15 -13.50 -13.21
N ASP A 54 5.02 -14.43 -12.25
CA ASP A 54 3.76 -14.70 -11.52
C ASP A 54 3.66 -13.92 -10.19
N ALA A 55 4.61 -13.01 -9.90
CA ALA A 55 4.56 -12.24 -8.67
C ALA A 55 3.35 -11.31 -8.63
N GLY A 56 2.74 -11.21 -7.45
CA GLY A 56 1.77 -10.18 -7.13
C GLY A 56 2.43 -8.81 -6.91
N VAL A 57 1.60 -7.79 -6.78
CA VAL A 57 2.03 -6.40 -6.56
C VAL A 57 1.70 -6.00 -5.13
N GLY A 58 2.71 -5.56 -4.36
CA GLY A 58 2.55 -4.94 -3.06
C GLY A 58 2.90 -3.45 -3.10
N ILE A 59 2.23 -2.64 -2.28
CA ILE A 59 2.53 -1.21 -2.13
C ILE A 59 3.00 -0.98 -0.70
N VAL A 60 4.15 -0.33 -0.55
CA VAL A 60 4.63 0.18 0.73
C VAL A 60 3.91 1.49 1.00
N THR A 61 3.02 1.50 1.98
CA THR A 61 2.21 2.66 2.36
C THR A 61 3.02 3.65 3.23
N GLY A 62 2.37 4.72 3.68
CA GLY A 62 2.98 5.76 4.50
C GLY A 62 3.58 6.89 3.65
N ALA A 63 4.50 7.63 4.25
CA ALA A 63 5.03 8.88 3.69
C ALA A 63 5.67 8.71 2.31
N VAL A 64 6.38 7.60 2.07
CA VAL A 64 7.04 7.31 0.79
C VAL A 64 6.09 7.26 -0.40
N SER A 65 4.84 6.83 -0.16
CA SER A 65 3.79 6.72 -1.18
C SER A 65 2.70 7.78 -1.03
N ASN A 66 2.80 8.64 -0.02
CA ASN A 66 1.73 9.54 0.42
C ASN A 66 0.36 8.83 0.47
N LEU A 67 0.33 7.61 1.01
CA LEU A 67 -0.82 6.71 0.95
C LEU A 67 -1.09 6.09 2.32
N VAL A 68 -2.30 6.29 2.84
CA VAL A 68 -2.82 5.59 4.02
C VAL A 68 -3.91 4.62 3.56
N VAL A 69 -3.92 3.41 4.13
CA VAL A 69 -4.90 2.37 3.83
C VAL A 69 -5.61 1.98 5.11
N LEU A 70 -6.94 2.06 5.10
CA LEU A 70 -7.80 1.57 6.17
C LEU A 70 -8.47 0.28 5.69
N ASP A 71 -8.04 -0.85 6.23
CA ASP A 71 -8.61 -2.17 5.90
C ASP A 71 -9.79 -2.48 6.82
N VAL A 72 -10.98 -2.61 6.24
CA VAL A 72 -12.24 -2.83 6.97
C VAL A 72 -12.76 -4.22 6.63
N ASP A 73 -12.62 -5.17 7.55
CA ASP A 73 -13.12 -6.54 7.38
C ASP A 73 -14.51 -6.71 8.06
N PRO A 74 -15.61 -6.83 7.30
CA PRO A 74 -16.95 -7.02 7.87
C PRO A 74 -17.08 -8.29 8.70
N ARG A 75 -16.29 -9.34 8.40
CA ARG A 75 -16.37 -10.64 9.08
C ARG A 75 -15.86 -10.58 10.52
N HIS A 76 -15.10 -9.54 10.85
CA HIS A 76 -14.54 -9.30 12.18
C HIS A 76 -15.11 -8.02 12.82
N GLY A 77 -16.33 -7.63 12.43
CA GLY A 77 -16.99 -6.46 12.99
C GLY A 77 -16.42 -5.12 12.53
N GLY A 78 -15.62 -5.09 11.45
CA GLY A 78 -14.93 -3.89 10.97
C GLY A 78 -15.86 -2.70 10.70
N GLY A 79 -17.10 -2.95 10.25
CA GLY A 79 -18.09 -1.88 10.06
C GLY A 79 -18.48 -1.18 11.36
N ASN A 80 -18.55 -1.89 12.49
CA ASN A 80 -18.83 -1.29 13.78
C ASN A 80 -17.63 -0.48 14.28
N SER A 81 -16.41 -1.02 14.14
CA SER A 81 -15.17 -0.32 14.50
C SER A 81 -14.95 0.95 13.68
N LEU A 82 -15.27 0.93 12.38
CA LEU A 82 -15.20 2.12 11.52
C LEU A 82 -16.17 3.21 11.99
N ARG A 83 -17.43 2.84 12.29
CA ARG A 83 -18.42 3.80 12.80
C ARG A 83 -18.01 4.40 14.15
N ALA A 84 -17.34 3.63 15.01
CA ALA A 84 -16.81 4.15 16.27
C ALA A 84 -15.71 5.19 16.00
N LEU A 85 -14.76 4.87 15.12
CA LEU A 85 -13.70 5.80 14.70
C LEU A 85 -14.26 7.11 14.11
N GLU A 86 -15.28 7.03 13.25
CA GLU A 86 -15.95 8.20 12.67
C GLU A 86 -16.57 9.11 13.74
N ARG A 87 -17.17 8.53 14.79
CA ARG A 87 -17.78 9.31 15.89
C ARG A 87 -16.71 9.99 16.74
N ASP A 88 -15.64 9.29 17.07
CA ASP A 88 -14.57 9.82 17.92
C ASP A 88 -13.84 10.99 17.24
N CYS A 89 -13.61 10.90 15.92
CA CYS A 89 -13.01 11.98 15.14
C CYS A 89 -13.89 13.24 15.05
N LEU A 90 -15.22 13.09 15.04
CA LEU A 90 -16.17 14.22 14.97
C LEU A 90 -16.31 15.00 16.28
N LEU A 91 -15.89 14.42 17.41
CA LEU A 91 -15.87 15.12 18.70
C LEU A 91 -14.62 16.00 18.87
N TYR A 92 -13.57 15.74 18.10
CA TYR A 92 -12.31 16.51 18.20
C TYR A 92 -12.36 17.85 17.44
N THR A 93 -13.29 18.01 16.49
CA THR A 93 -13.41 19.25 15.70
C THR A 93 -14.30 20.31 16.37
N SER A 94 -15.06 19.96 17.41
CA SER A 94 -15.85 20.93 18.18
C SER A 94 -15.07 21.62 19.30
N ASP A 95 -13.99 21.02 19.81
CA ASP A 95 -13.18 21.60 20.89
C ASP A 95 -12.03 22.50 20.39
N ALA A 96 -11.74 22.50 19.08
CA ALA A 96 -10.68 23.31 18.48
C ALA A 96 -11.19 24.64 17.85
N ALA A 97 -12.47 24.97 18.03
CA ALA A 97 -13.06 26.22 17.53
C ALA A 97 -13.14 27.32 18.61
N ASP A 98 -12.72 27.02 19.84
CA ASP A 98 -12.74 27.93 20.98
C ASP A 98 -11.31 28.19 21.53
N GLU A 99 -10.37 28.66 20.71
CA GLU A 99 -9.19 29.44 21.14
C GLU A 99 -8.79 30.49 20.08
#